data_AF-A0A662QDT4-F1
#
_entry.id   AF-A0A662QDT4-F1
#
_cell.length_a   1.000
_cell.length_b   1.000
_cell.length_c   1.000
_cell.angle_alpha   90.00
_cell.angle_beta   90.00
_cell.angle_gamma   90.00
#
_symmetry.space_group_name_H-M   'P 1'
#
loop_
_entity.id
_entity.type
_entity.pdbx_description
1 polymer ?
#
loop_
_entity_poly.entity_id
_entity_poly.type
_entity_poly.pdbx_seq_one_letter_code
_entity_poly.pdbx_strand_id
1 'polypeptide(L)'
;MLEDKLYWGRFLGGIVMGFLTNFFKLYKPTIFLGILVAALAYIISAMILRVAMPLNVREKLGRKLYISGAGTYAVMWLITLILCFNLF
;
A
#
# COMPACT_ATOMS: atom_id res chain seq x y z
N MET A 1 -16.87 9.42 -2.77
CA MET A 1 -17.17 7.99 -3.04
C MET A 1 -16.03 7.24 -3.71
N LEU A 2 -15.57 7.66 -4.90
CA LEU A 2 -14.53 6.90 -5.62
C LEU A 2 -13.13 7.03 -4.97
N GLU A 3 -12.82 8.22 -4.48
CA GLU A 3 -11.61 8.49 -3.72
C GLU A 3 -11.61 7.72 -2.38
N ASP A 4 -12.76 7.64 -1.70
CA ASP A 4 -12.90 6.86 -0.46
C ASP A 4 -12.63 5.37 -0.70
N LYS A 5 -13.13 4.80 -1.81
CA LYS A 5 -12.81 3.41 -2.19
C LYS A 5 -11.32 3.19 -2.40
N LEU A 6 -10.64 4.17 -3.02
CA LEU A 6 -9.19 4.11 -3.22
C LEU A 6 -8.45 4.18 -1.87
N TYR A 7 -8.91 5.05 -0.97
CA TYR A 7 -8.39 5.19 0.39
C TYR A 7 -8.53 3.88 1.17
N TRP A 8 -9.72 3.28 1.21
CA TRP A 8 -9.98 2.02 1.90
C TRP A 8 -9.21 0.85 1.28
N GLY A 9 -9.07 0.81 -0.05
CA GLY A 9 -8.22 -0.17 -0.72
C GLY A 9 -6.75 -0.08 -0.31
N ARG A 10 -6.23 1.15 -0.16
CA ARG A 10 -4.86 1.41 0.31
C ARG A 10 -4.67 1.12 1.80
N PHE A 11 -5.68 1.39 2.61
CA PHE A 11 -5.71 1.01 4.01
C PHE A 11 -5.55 -0.52 4.16
N LEU A 12 -6.39 -1.30 3.48
CA LEU A 12 -6.29 -2.76 3.46
C LEU A 12 -4.97 -3.24 2.87
N GLY A 13 -4.50 -2.60 1.79
CA GLY A 13 -3.21 -2.91 1.19
C GLY A 13 -2.05 -2.73 2.16
N GLY A 14 -2.08 -1.68 2.98
CA GLY A 14 -1.07 -1.44 4.02
C GLY A 14 -1.06 -2.55 5.06
N ILE A 15 -2.24 -2.97 5.55
CA ILE A 15 -2.37 -4.09 6.49
C ILE A 15 -1.76 -5.37 5.91
N VAL A 16 -2.20 -5.76 4.71
CA VAL A 16 -1.71 -6.98 4.04
C VAL A 16 -0.20 -6.91 3.84
N MET A 17 0.32 -5.76 3.37
CA MET A 17 1.76 -5.59 3.16
C MET A 17 2.54 -5.69 4.48
N GLY A 18 2.02 -5.15 5.59
CA GLY A 18 2.68 -5.20 6.90
C GLY A 18 2.81 -6.64 7.40
N PHE A 19 1.73 -7.42 7.27
CA PHE A 19 1.75 -8.85 7.55
C PHE A 19 2.76 -9.60 6.65
N LEU A 20 2.73 -9.38 5.34
CA LEU A 20 3.66 -10.03 4.40
C LEU A 20 5.12 -9.68 4.69
N THR A 21 5.38 -8.42 5.06
CA THR A 21 6.73 -7.96 5.44
C THR A 21 7.25 -8.73 6.65
N ASN A 22 6.40 -8.99 7.65
CA ASN A 22 6.75 -9.82 8.80
C ASN A 22 6.91 -11.30 8.43
N PHE A 23 5.92 -11.85 7.70
CA PHE A 23 5.86 -13.25 7.31
C PHE A 23 7.11 -13.69 6.53
N PHE A 24 7.55 -12.89 5.57
CA PHE A 24 8.77 -13.14 4.79
C PHE A 24 10.04 -12.61 5.47
N LYS A 25 9.93 -12.03 6.68
CA LYS A 25 11.04 -11.44 7.45
C LYS A 25 11.85 -10.43 6.65
N LEU A 26 11.19 -9.63 5.81
CA LEU A 26 11.84 -8.64 4.92
C LEU A 26 12.51 -7.48 5.68
N TYR A 27 12.35 -7.42 7.00
CA TYR A 27 13.05 -6.49 7.88
C TYR A 27 14.45 -6.97 8.28
N LYS A 28 14.86 -8.19 7.89
CA LYS A 28 16.21 -8.73 8.14
C LYS A 28 17.06 -8.68 6.86
N PRO A 29 18.37 -8.33 6.94
CA PRO A 29 19.07 -7.86 8.14
C PRO A 29 18.72 -6.41 8.52
N THR A 30 18.14 -5.64 7.60
CA THR A 30 17.72 -4.25 7.83
C THR A 30 16.32 -4.01 7.28
N ILE A 31 15.62 -3.01 7.83
CA ILE A 31 14.26 -2.65 7.40
C ILE A 31 14.20 -2.06 5.98
N PHE A 32 15.33 -1.66 5.41
CA PHE A 32 15.39 -1.02 4.09
C PHE A 32 14.81 -1.89 2.98
N LEU A 33 15.03 -3.21 3.03
CA LEU A 33 14.44 -4.13 2.06
C LEU A 33 12.91 -4.14 2.19
N GLY A 34 12.37 -4.22 3.41
CA GLY A 34 10.93 -4.11 3.67
C GLY A 34 10.32 -2.80 3.15
N ILE A 35 10.99 -1.66 3.41
CA ILE A 35 10.56 -0.35 2.89
C ILE A 35 10.53 -0.35 1.37
N LEU A 36 11.60 -0.84 0.73
CA LEU A 36 11.73 -0.88 -0.72
C LEU A 36 10.61 -1.74 -1.34
N VAL A 37 10.38 -2.93 -0.80
CA VAL A 37 9.33 -3.84 -1.28
C VAL A 37 7.95 -3.23 -1.07
N ALA A 38 7.68 -2.62 0.09
CA ALA A 38 6.39 -1.98 0.37
C ALA A 38 6.12 -0.80 -0.58
N ALA A 39 7.14 0.01 -0.88
CA ALA A 39 7.06 1.11 -1.84
C ALA A 39 6.83 0.61 -3.27
N LEU A 40 7.57 -0.42 -3.70
CA LEU A 40 7.38 -1.03 -5.02
C LEU A 40 5.99 -1.66 -5.16
N ALA A 41 5.53 -2.40 -4.15
CA ALA A 41 4.18 -2.97 -4.13
C ALA A 41 3.11 -1.90 -4.29
N TYR A 42 3.27 -0.76 -3.60
CA TYR A 42 2.37 0.37 -3.75
C TYR A 42 2.40 0.95 -5.18
N ILE A 43 3.58 1.21 -5.74
CA ILE A 43 3.73 1.75 -7.10
C ILE A 43 3.10 0.81 -8.13
N ILE A 44 3.39 -0.49 -8.03
CA ILE A 44 2.82 -1.53 -8.90
C ILE A 44 1.30 -1.56 -8.75
N SER A 45 0.77 -1.51 -7.53
CA SER A 45 -0.68 -1.48 -7.29
C SER A 45 -1.33 -0.27 -7.96
N ALA A 46 -0.71 0.91 -7.89
CA ALA A 46 -1.21 2.14 -8.51
C ALA A 46 -1.15 2.07 -10.04
N MET A 47 -0.11 1.45 -10.61
CA MET A 47 -0.03 1.20 -12.07
C MET A 47 -1.11 0.23 -12.54
N ILE A 48 -1.32 -0.88 -11.81
CA ILE A 48 -2.38 -1.85 -12.12
C ILE A 48 -3.76 -1.17 -12.07
N LEU A 49 -4.05 -0.40 -11.01
CA LEU A 49 -5.28 0.37 -10.90
C LEU A 49 -5.48 1.34 -12.08
N ARG A 50 -4.42 2.00 -12.53
CA ARG A 50 -4.47 2.91 -13.70
C ARG A 50 -4.85 2.20 -14.99
N VAL A 51 -4.39 0.96 -15.18
CA VAL A 51 -4.66 0.16 -16.38
C VAL A 51 -6.03 -0.53 -16.30
N ALA A 52 -6.42 -0.99 -15.12
CA ALA A 52 -7.68 -1.68 -14.90
C ALA A 52 -8.91 -0.74 -14.87
N MET A 53 -8.72 0.54 -14.56
CA MET A 53 -9.82 1.51 -14.52
C MET A 53 -10.21 2.01 -15.92
N PRO A 54 -11.52 2.20 -16.18
CA PRO A 54 -11.99 2.80 -17.42
C PRO A 54 -11.58 4.28 -17.54
N LEU A 55 -11.44 4.76 -18.78
CA LEU A 55 -10.88 6.09 -19.11
C LEU A 55 -11.59 7.25 -18.38
N ASN A 56 -12.93 7.21 -18.36
CA ASN A 56 -13.78 8.21 -17.69
C ASN A 56 -13.51 8.35 -16.18
N VAL A 57 -13.11 7.25 -15.53
CA VAL A 57 -12.77 7.21 -14.11
C VAL A 57 -11.35 7.70 -13.89
N ARG A 58 -10.43 7.30 -14.78
CA ARG A 58 -9.03 7.72 -14.76
C ARG A 58 -8.86 9.23 -14.92
N GLU A 59 -9.63 9.85 -15.81
CA GLU A 59 -9.62 11.32 -15.99
C GLU A 59 -10.14 12.06 -14.76
N LYS A 60 -11.19 11.54 -14.11
CA LYS A 60 -11.75 12.13 -12.88
C LYS A 60 -10.78 12.06 -11.70
N LEU A 61 -10.02 10.97 -11.57
CA LEU A 61 -9.05 10.80 -10.49
C LEU A 61 -7.74 11.54 -10.75
N GLY A 62 -7.25 11.56 -12.00
CA GLY A 62 -6.00 12.22 -12.37
C GLY A 62 -4.85 11.90 -11.42
N ARG A 63 -4.26 12.93 -10.81
CA ARG A 63 -3.14 12.79 -9.85
C ARG A 63 -3.56 12.13 -8.53
N LYS A 64 -4.83 12.22 -8.14
CA LYS A 64 -5.35 11.61 -6.89
C LYS A 64 -5.26 10.09 -6.91
N LEU A 65 -5.29 9.48 -8.11
CA LEU A 65 -5.05 8.05 -8.27
C LEU A 65 -3.72 7.61 -7.65
N TYR A 66 -2.70 8.46 -7.58
CA TYR A 66 -1.37 8.10 -7.06
C TYR A 66 -1.12 8.58 -5.63
N ILE A 67 -1.84 9.60 -5.17
CA ILE A 67 -1.53 10.27 -3.90
C ILE A 67 -2.57 9.95 -2.83
N SER A 68 -3.84 9.76 -3.20
CA SER A 68 -4.94 9.66 -2.24
C SER A 68 -4.88 8.37 -1.41
N GLY A 69 -4.55 8.46 -0.12
CA GLY A 69 -4.35 7.28 0.74
C GLY A 69 -2.94 6.68 0.69
N ALA A 70 -1.97 7.34 0.06
CA ALA A 70 -0.55 6.92 0.08
C ALA A 70 0.00 6.88 1.50
N GLY A 71 -0.23 7.95 2.27
CA GLY A 71 0.15 8.05 3.67
C GLY A 71 -0.54 6.98 4.51
N THR A 72 -1.83 6.74 4.29
CA THR A 72 -2.59 5.69 4.97
C THR A 72 -2.00 4.31 4.74
N TYR A 73 -1.67 3.98 3.49
CA TYR A 73 -0.99 2.72 3.17
C TYR A 73 0.32 2.58 3.96
N ALA A 74 1.17 3.61 3.96
CA ALA A 74 2.46 3.57 4.64
C ALA A 74 2.32 3.46 6.18
N VAL A 75 1.40 4.23 6.77
CA VAL A 75 1.13 4.20 8.22
C VAL A 75 0.56 2.84 8.62
N MET A 76 -0.42 2.33 7.87
CA MET A 76 -1.01 1.02 8.17
C MET A 76 -0.03 -0.13 7.97
N TRP A 77 0.85 -0.04 6.96
CA TRP A 77 1.96 -0.96 6.77
C TRP A 77 2.88 -0.99 8.00
N LEU A 78 3.31 0.18 8.48
CA LEU A 78 4.16 0.28 9.68
C LEU A 78 3.47 -0.25 10.94
N ILE A 79 2.23 0.19 11.21
CA ILE A 79 1.48 -0.26 12.39
C ILE A 79 1.30 -1.77 12.35
N THR A 80 0.89 -2.32 11.22
CA THR A 80 0.64 -3.76 11.10
C THR A 80 1.94 -4.55 11.21
N LEU A 81 3.04 -4.07 10.63
CA LEU A 81 4.36 -4.69 10.79
C LEU A 81 4.78 -4.73 12.27
N ILE A 82 4.64 -3.62 13.00
CA ILE A 82 4.97 -3.55 14.43
C ILE A 82 4.11 -4.54 15.21
N LEU A 83 2.79 -4.56 14.98
CA LEU A 83 1.89 -5.49 15.65
C LEU A 83 2.26 -6.95 15.35
N CYS A 84 2.45 -7.29 14.07
CA CYS A 84 2.81 -8.65 13.67
C CYS A 84 4.17 -9.09 14.24
N PHE A 85 5.15 -8.19 14.30
CA PHE A 85 6.46 -8.48 14.88
C PHE A 85 6.40 -8.73 16.40
N ASN A 86 5.47 -8.09 17.12
CA ASN A 86 5.33 -8.26 18.56
C ASN A 86 4.44 -9.45 18.95
N LEU A 87 3.49 -9.83 18.09
CA LEU A 87 2.51 -10.88 18.39
C LEU A 87 2.90 -12.25 17.84
N PHE A 88 3.78 -12.33 16.84
CA PHE A 88 4.18 -13.58 16.15
C PHE A 88 5.70 -13.66 16.02
#